data_AF-A0A957BRM1-F1
#
_entry.id   AF-A0A957BRM1-F1
#
_cell.length_a   1.000
_cell.length_b   1.000
_cell.length_c   1.000
_cell.angle_alpha   90.00
_cell.angle_beta   90.00
_cell.angle_gamma   90.00
#
_symmetry.space_group_name_H-M   'P 1'
#
loop_
_entity.id
_entity.type
_entity.pdbx_description
1 polymer ?
#
loop_
_entity_poly.entity_id
_entity_poly.type
_entity_poly.pdbx_seq_one_letter_code
_entity_poly.pdbx_strand_id
1 'polypeptide(L)'
;WDPVENAAFLPWLMGTAFLHSVMIQEKRGMLKTWNMFLVIGTFSAVIFGTFATRSGLVESVHSFARSEIGFPMFAFWFGMTIISVWLILWRRNRGELRDEHAFANILSRESLFVLNNLVFVALFIAIFWGSFGSPIVSELFLNANITLGTEYFQMVTPPLFAALFILMGVAPLSAWGATSLRRLGKSALVPLVLTLASLIVFVLMGMTMPVALLGYGIVVFAGWVALYETYRALMARVGQQGENPIQAFLALLQRNPRRYGGYLIHLGVTVIGIGVLGSTLFQQETQQTLRVGESMEIAGYVVRYDGFAGGQIADDGRVMDIATLTVLRDGQELQTLRPRRDFFPNVEGMNSMTIAASRSTLQDDVYTILVDWESTPTEEAATFKVYVNPLVNLIWWGSFILIAGTLAATWSGDTLPARSRKSLMVGATA
;
A
#
# COMPACT_ATOMS: atom_id res chain seq x y z
N TRP A 1 3.61 -1.26 12.00
CA TRP A 1 3.54 0.20 11.91
C TRP A 1 4.87 0.77 12.36
N ASP A 2 5.90 0.52 11.56
CA ASP A 2 7.22 1.08 11.81
C ASP A 2 7.28 2.52 11.26
N PRO A 3 7.81 3.50 12.01
CA PRO A 3 7.81 4.89 11.57
C PRO A 3 8.58 5.14 10.26
N VAL A 4 9.65 4.39 10.01
CA VAL A 4 10.45 4.52 8.79
C VAL A 4 9.67 3.98 7.58
N GLU A 5 9.04 2.82 7.71
CA GLU A 5 8.12 2.30 6.69
C GLU A 5 6.95 3.27 6.43
N ASN A 6 6.38 3.85 7.47
CA ASN A 6 5.32 4.84 7.36
C ASN A 6 5.80 6.09 6.61
N ALA A 7 7.01 6.60 6.91
CA ALA A 7 7.62 7.70 6.16
C ALA A 7 7.75 7.39 4.67
N ALA A 8 8.13 6.15 4.31
CA ALA A 8 8.20 5.73 2.92
C ALA A 8 6.81 5.67 2.25
N PHE A 9 5.74 5.40 3.01
CA PHE A 9 4.38 5.32 2.50
C PHE A 9 3.70 6.68 2.28
N LEU A 10 4.02 7.69 3.10
CA LEU A 10 3.39 9.02 3.04
C LEU A 10 3.43 9.71 1.65
N PRO A 11 4.55 9.71 0.89
CA PRO A 11 4.58 10.26 -0.46
C PRO A 11 3.62 9.57 -1.42
N TRP A 12 3.41 8.26 -1.28
CA TRP A 12 2.51 7.51 -2.16
C TRP A 12 1.05 7.94 -1.98
N LEU A 13 0.63 8.30 -0.78
CA LEU A 13 -0.73 8.80 -0.52
C LEU A 13 -0.98 10.13 -1.24
N MET A 14 -0.06 11.08 -1.08
CA MET A 14 -0.14 12.40 -1.73
C MET A 14 0.02 12.30 -3.25
N GLY A 15 0.96 11.47 -3.71
CA GLY A 15 1.22 11.25 -5.13
C GLY A 15 0.05 10.56 -5.84
N THR A 16 -0.59 9.58 -5.18
CA THR A 16 -1.77 8.91 -5.73
C THR A 16 -2.96 9.86 -5.80
N ALA A 17 -3.16 10.72 -4.78
CA ALA A 17 -4.15 11.79 -4.84
C ALA A 17 -3.87 12.70 -6.07
N PHE A 18 -2.61 13.13 -6.24
CA PHE A 18 -2.20 13.97 -7.37
C PHE A 18 -2.51 13.32 -8.72
N LEU A 19 -2.15 12.03 -8.90
CA LEU A 19 -2.41 11.29 -10.15
C LEU A 19 -3.90 11.21 -10.48
N HIS A 20 -4.78 11.15 -9.49
CA HIS A 20 -6.23 11.19 -9.72
C HIS A 20 -6.72 12.61 -10.06
N SER A 21 -6.18 13.63 -9.39
CA SER A 21 -6.64 15.01 -9.53
C SER A 21 -6.08 15.70 -10.79
N VAL A 22 -4.88 15.33 -11.26
CA VAL A 22 -4.31 15.85 -12.52
C VAL A 22 -5.17 15.43 -13.72
N MET A 23 -5.78 14.24 -13.68
CA MET A 23 -6.72 13.81 -14.71
C MET A 23 -7.97 14.70 -14.80
N ILE A 24 -8.43 15.26 -13.68
CA ILE A 24 -9.53 16.22 -13.68
C ILE A 24 -9.05 17.55 -14.25
N GLN A 25 -7.86 18.02 -13.87
CA GLN A 25 -7.30 19.25 -14.41
C GLN A 25 -7.15 19.18 -15.93
N GLU A 26 -6.60 18.09 -16.48
CA GLU A 26 -6.44 17.92 -17.94
C GLU A 26 -7.79 17.91 -18.68
N LYS A 27 -8.85 17.33 -18.08
CA LYS A 27 -10.15 17.16 -18.74
C LYS A 27 -11.14 18.30 -18.52
N ARG A 28 -11.00 19.05 -17.42
CA ARG A 28 -11.97 20.04 -16.96
C ARG A 28 -11.36 21.40 -16.63
N GLY A 29 -10.04 21.54 -16.59
CA GLY A 29 -9.39 22.80 -16.22
C GLY A 29 -9.62 23.21 -14.76
N MET A 30 -9.88 22.25 -13.87
CA MET A 30 -10.16 22.46 -12.44
C MET A 30 -9.00 21.98 -11.55
N LEU A 31 -9.04 22.30 -10.25
CA LEU A 31 -8.11 21.81 -9.23
C LEU A 31 -6.65 22.24 -9.45
N LYS A 32 -6.40 23.36 -10.15
CA LYS A 32 -5.02 23.79 -10.49
C LYS A 32 -4.19 24.06 -9.22
N THR A 33 -4.75 24.81 -8.28
CA THR A 33 -4.09 25.09 -6.99
C THR A 33 -3.91 23.82 -6.15
N TRP A 34 -4.93 22.95 -6.13
CA TRP A 34 -4.92 21.70 -5.38
C TRP A 34 -3.84 20.74 -5.89
N ASN A 35 -3.67 20.63 -7.20
CA ASN A 35 -2.62 19.81 -7.81
C ASN A 35 -1.21 20.33 -7.49
N MET A 36 -1.01 21.65 -7.44
CA MET A 36 0.26 22.22 -6.98
C MET A 36 0.55 21.86 -5.51
N PHE A 37 -0.47 21.95 -4.63
CA PHE A 37 -0.33 21.51 -3.25
C PHE A 37 0.03 20.03 -3.14
N LEU A 38 -0.64 19.15 -3.88
CA LEU A 38 -0.39 17.71 -3.80
C LEU A 38 0.98 17.30 -4.34
N VAL A 39 1.44 17.87 -5.47
CA VAL A 39 2.77 17.53 -6.02
C VAL A 39 3.90 18.06 -5.14
N ILE A 40 3.76 19.28 -4.60
CA ILE A 40 4.73 19.84 -3.65
C ILE A 40 4.71 19.03 -2.36
N GLY A 41 3.52 18.70 -1.83
CA GLY A 41 3.37 17.87 -0.64
C GLY A 41 3.98 16.48 -0.81
N THR A 42 3.86 15.87 -2.00
CA THR A 42 4.52 14.60 -2.34
C THR A 42 6.03 14.73 -2.24
N PHE A 43 6.62 15.77 -2.86
CA PHE A 43 8.06 16.00 -2.80
C PHE A 43 8.54 16.33 -1.37
N SER A 44 7.82 17.21 -0.66
CA SER A 44 8.10 17.52 0.75
C SER A 44 8.02 16.28 1.63
N ALA A 45 7.10 15.34 1.38
CA ALA A 45 7.02 14.08 2.12
C ALA A 45 8.22 13.16 1.85
N VAL A 46 8.73 13.11 0.61
CA VAL A 46 9.95 12.34 0.27
C VAL A 46 11.15 12.88 1.06
N ILE A 47 11.37 14.19 1.01
CA ILE A 47 12.50 14.81 1.70
C ILE A 47 12.33 14.68 3.23
N PHE A 48 11.11 14.83 3.74
CA PHE A 48 10.81 14.60 5.16
C PHE A 48 11.13 13.16 5.58
N GLY A 49 10.74 12.15 4.79
CA GLY A 49 11.05 10.75 5.10
C GLY A 49 12.56 10.48 5.18
N THR A 50 13.34 11.04 4.24
CA THR A 50 14.80 10.95 4.28
C THR A 50 15.39 11.68 5.50
N PHE A 51 14.83 12.84 5.88
CA PHE A 51 15.26 13.55 7.08
C PHE A 51 14.96 12.72 8.35
N ALA A 52 13.72 12.24 8.50
CA ALA A 52 13.27 11.51 9.68
C ALA A 52 14.07 10.21 9.93
N THR A 53 14.48 9.53 8.86
CA THR A 53 15.28 8.28 8.92
C THR A 53 16.76 8.50 9.23
N ARG A 54 17.26 9.74 9.16
CA ARG A 54 18.69 10.07 9.29
C ARG A 54 19.01 11.03 10.45
N SER A 55 18.00 11.74 10.96
CA SER A 55 18.14 12.74 12.03
C SER A 55 18.12 12.15 13.43
N GLY A 56 17.72 10.88 13.59
CA GLY A 56 17.50 10.28 14.90
C GLY A 56 16.20 10.73 15.58
N LEU A 57 15.30 11.38 14.82
CA LEU A 57 13.98 11.84 15.29
C LEU A 57 13.10 10.68 15.79
N VAL A 58 13.28 9.47 15.24
CA VAL A 58 12.50 8.30 15.62
C VAL A 58 13.41 7.09 15.79
N GLU A 59 13.15 6.30 16.83
CA GLU A 59 13.78 4.99 17.00
C GLU A 59 13.05 3.96 16.12
N SER A 60 13.78 3.28 15.25
CA SER A 60 13.25 2.26 14.35
C SER A 60 14.33 1.27 13.97
N VAL A 61 13.93 0.01 13.82
CA VAL A 61 14.77 -1.07 13.29
C VAL A 61 15.24 -0.83 11.85
N HIS A 62 14.54 0.04 11.12
CA HIS A 62 14.90 0.44 9.75
C HIS A 62 15.59 1.82 9.71
N SER A 63 15.89 2.44 10.86
CA SER A 63 16.65 3.69 10.89
C SER A 63 18.11 3.44 10.49
N PHE A 64 18.66 4.32 9.68
CA PHE A 64 20.08 4.27 9.32
C PHE A 64 20.92 4.97 10.40
N ALA A 65 22.22 4.71 10.42
CA ALA A 65 23.16 5.38 11.33
C ALA A 65 22.93 6.91 11.30
N ARG A 66 22.85 7.51 12.50
CA ARG A 66 22.71 8.96 12.67
C ARG A 66 23.84 9.65 11.92
N SER A 67 23.51 10.71 11.19
CA SER A 67 24.49 11.45 10.38
C SER A 67 24.32 12.95 10.54
N GLU A 68 25.40 13.71 10.35
CA GLU A 68 25.41 15.17 10.50
C GLU A 68 24.53 15.91 9.47
N ILE A 69 23.98 15.19 8.49
CA ILE A 69 23.14 15.76 7.42
C ILE A 69 21.75 16.20 7.90
N GLY A 70 21.34 15.83 9.11
CA GLY A 70 20.00 16.11 9.63
C GLY A 70 19.63 17.60 9.54
N PHE A 71 20.48 18.48 10.05
CA PHE A 71 20.23 19.94 10.01
C PHE A 71 20.27 20.51 8.58
N PRO A 72 21.30 20.25 7.75
CA PRO A 72 21.29 20.67 6.34
C PRO A 72 20.04 20.22 5.57
N MET A 73 19.60 18.98 5.77
CA MET A 73 18.39 18.45 5.14
C MET A 73 17.13 19.13 5.63
N PHE A 74 17.01 19.36 6.94
CA PHE A 74 15.89 20.11 7.51
C PHE A 74 15.83 21.53 6.93
N ALA A 75 16.96 22.25 6.90
CA ALA A 75 17.04 23.60 6.36
C ALA A 75 16.64 23.63 4.87
N PHE A 76 17.12 22.68 4.07
CA PHE A 76 16.74 22.52 2.67
C PHE A 76 15.23 22.24 2.51
N TRP A 77 14.70 21.27 3.25
CA TRP A 77 13.28 20.89 3.22
C TRP A 77 12.38 22.06 3.62
N PHE A 78 12.71 22.72 4.73
CA PHE A 78 11.94 23.84 5.26
C PHE A 78 11.98 25.03 4.29
N GLY A 79 13.17 25.44 3.83
CA GLY A 79 13.33 26.54 2.88
C GLY A 79 12.58 26.31 1.58
N MET A 80 12.72 25.12 1.00
CA MET A 80 12.02 24.76 -0.25
C MET A 80 10.50 24.67 -0.06
N THR A 81 10.02 24.18 1.08
CA THR A 81 8.58 24.16 1.40
C THR A 81 8.03 25.58 1.49
N ILE A 82 8.72 26.49 2.20
CA ILE A 82 8.31 27.90 2.32
C ILE A 82 8.29 28.60 0.95
N ILE A 83 9.35 28.44 0.15
CA ILE A 83 9.42 29.02 -1.21
C ILE A 83 8.29 28.47 -2.09
N SER A 84 8.01 27.17 -2.01
CA SER A 84 6.95 26.52 -2.80
C SER A 84 5.57 27.03 -2.42
N VAL A 85 5.28 27.18 -1.11
CA VAL A 85 4.02 27.78 -0.63
C VAL A 85 3.89 29.23 -1.08
N TRP A 86 4.96 30.01 -0.98
CA TRP A 86 4.98 31.39 -1.47
C TRP A 86 4.69 31.45 -2.98
N LEU A 87 5.30 30.59 -3.80
CA LEU A 87 5.05 30.51 -5.23
C LEU A 87 3.59 30.14 -5.56
N ILE A 88 2.99 29.20 -4.83
CA ILE A 88 1.56 28.87 -4.99
C ILE A 88 0.70 30.11 -4.74
N LEU A 89 0.89 30.78 -3.59
CA LEU A 89 0.10 31.95 -3.21
C LEU A 89 0.30 33.10 -4.20
N TRP A 90 1.53 33.33 -4.64
CA TRP A 90 1.87 34.36 -5.62
C TRP A 90 1.19 34.10 -6.98
N ARG A 91 1.29 32.89 -7.54
CA ARG A 91 0.65 32.54 -8.81
C ARG A 91 -0.88 32.53 -8.71
N ARG A 92 -1.42 32.10 -7.57
CA ARG A 92 -2.87 32.14 -7.29
C ARG A 92 -3.38 33.58 -7.29
N ASN A 93 -2.69 34.50 -6.64
CA ASN A 93 -3.08 35.92 -6.58
C ASN A 93 -3.03 36.60 -7.96
N ARG A 94 -2.12 36.16 -8.84
CA ARG A 94 -2.06 36.59 -10.25
C ARG A 94 -3.15 35.98 -11.14
N GLY A 95 -3.96 35.07 -10.61
CA GLY A 95 -5.03 34.39 -11.34
C GLY A 95 -4.56 33.25 -12.24
N GLU A 96 -3.27 32.91 -12.26
CA GLU A 96 -2.69 31.86 -13.11
C GLU A 96 -3.19 30.46 -12.73
N LEU A 97 -3.63 30.28 -11.47
CA LEU A 97 -4.15 29.03 -10.92
C LEU A 97 -5.69 29.04 -10.75
N ARG A 98 -6.41 29.92 -11.45
CA ARG A 98 -7.89 29.93 -11.42
C ARG A 98 -8.44 28.75 -12.20
N ASP A 99 -9.38 28.06 -11.56
CA ASP A 99 -10.14 26.99 -12.17
C ASP A 99 -11.11 27.55 -13.22
N GLU A 100 -11.27 26.83 -14.33
CA GLU A 100 -12.10 27.25 -15.45
C GLU A 100 -13.58 26.91 -15.25
N HIS A 101 -13.87 25.92 -14.40
CA HIS A 101 -15.22 25.40 -14.16
C HIS A 101 -15.48 25.19 -12.67
N ALA A 102 -16.76 25.23 -12.28
CA ALA A 102 -17.22 24.89 -10.93
C ALA A 102 -17.75 23.46 -10.86
N PHE A 103 -17.83 22.90 -9.65
CA PHE A 103 -18.41 21.58 -9.41
C PHE A 103 -19.90 21.55 -9.77
N ALA A 104 -20.33 20.54 -10.53
CA ALA A 104 -21.73 20.40 -10.96
C ALA A 104 -22.64 19.89 -9.83
N ASN A 105 -22.28 18.77 -9.19
CA ASN A 105 -23.02 18.19 -8.06
C ASN A 105 -22.14 17.22 -7.24
N ILE A 106 -22.55 16.93 -5.99
CA ILE A 106 -21.78 16.08 -5.04
C ILE A 106 -21.57 14.65 -5.56
N LEU A 107 -22.51 14.12 -6.35
CA LEU A 107 -22.43 12.77 -6.94
C LEU A 107 -21.76 12.75 -8.32
N SER A 108 -21.17 13.87 -8.74
CA SER A 108 -20.39 13.93 -9.98
C SER A 108 -19.12 13.11 -9.85
N ARG A 109 -18.60 12.63 -10.98
CA ARG A 109 -17.27 12.00 -10.99
C ARG A 109 -16.20 12.97 -10.46
N GLU A 110 -16.31 14.25 -10.80
CA GLU A 110 -15.43 15.31 -10.31
C GLU A 110 -15.42 15.37 -8.76
N SER A 111 -16.60 15.42 -8.13
CA SER A 111 -16.72 15.47 -6.67
C SER A 111 -16.29 14.18 -5.97
N LEU A 112 -16.58 13.00 -6.54
CA LEU A 112 -16.12 11.73 -5.98
C LEU A 112 -14.60 11.58 -6.03
N PHE A 113 -13.96 12.10 -7.09
CA PHE A 113 -12.50 12.14 -7.17
C PHE A 113 -11.90 13.12 -6.14
N VAL A 114 -12.50 14.28 -5.92
CA VAL A 114 -12.07 15.20 -4.85
C VAL A 114 -12.24 14.54 -3.48
N LEU A 115 -13.35 13.86 -3.22
CA LEU A 115 -13.55 13.12 -1.98
C LEU A 115 -12.47 12.04 -1.79
N ASN A 116 -12.15 11.30 -2.85
CA ASN A 116 -11.05 10.33 -2.83
C ASN A 116 -9.70 10.98 -2.47
N ASN A 117 -9.41 12.15 -3.03
CA ASN A 117 -8.22 12.93 -2.69
C ASN A 117 -8.20 13.35 -1.22
N LEU A 118 -9.34 13.80 -0.68
CA LEU A 118 -9.46 14.16 0.74
C LEU A 118 -9.22 12.97 1.66
N VAL A 119 -9.69 11.77 1.29
CA VAL A 119 -9.43 10.55 2.08
C VAL A 119 -7.94 10.18 2.03
N PHE A 120 -7.26 10.31 0.89
CA PHE A 120 -5.80 10.14 0.83
C PHE A 120 -5.05 11.12 1.73
N VAL A 121 -5.44 12.40 1.72
CA VAL A 121 -4.86 13.42 2.61
C VAL A 121 -5.18 13.12 4.08
N ALA A 122 -6.38 12.64 4.39
CA ALA A 122 -6.74 12.22 5.75
C ALA A 122 -5.89 11.04 6.23
N LEU A 123 -5.65 10.03 5.37
CA LEU A 123 -4.72 8.94 5.65
C LEU A 123 -3.29 9.45 5.88
N PHE A 124 -2.83 10.38 5.04
CA PHE A 124 -1.53 11.01 5.21
C PHE A 124 -1.44 11.67 6.59
N ILE A 125 -2.42 12.49 6.96
CA ILE A 125 -2.43 13.19 8.25
C ILE A 125 -2.48 12.21 9.42
N ALA A 126 -3.33 11.18 9.36
CA ALA A 126 -3.45 10.17 10.42
C ALA A 126 -2.15 9.40 10.61
N ILE A 127 -1.53 8.93 9.53
CA ILE A 127 -0.30 8.15 9.59
C ILE A 127 0.88 9.03 10.00
N PHE A 128 0.97 10.25 9.47
CA PHE A 128 1.96 11.24 9.88
C PHE A 128 1.83 11.58 11.37
N TRP A 129 0.61 11.79 11.85
CA TRP A 129 0.36 12.08 13.26
C TRP A 129 0.78 10.92 14.16
N GLY A 130 0.35 9.69 13.83
CA GLY A 130 0.72 8.48 14.56
C GLY A 130 2.22 8.28 14.68
N SER A 131 2.94 8.49 13.56
CA SER A 131 4.36 8.14 13.45
C SER A 131 5.30 9.25 13.89
N PHE A 132 4.92 10.51 13.67
CA PHE A 132 5.81 11.67 13.85
C PHE A 132 5.15 12.78 14.65
N GLY A 133 3.88 13.11 14.37
CA GLY A 133 3.19 14.22 15.02
C GLY A 133 3.09 14.06 16.53
N SER A 134 2.68 12.88 17.02
CA SER A 134 2.57 12.60 18.46
C SER A 134 3.92 12.69 19.17
N PRO A 135 4.99 11.96 18.74
CA PRO A 135 6.30 12.10 19.36
C PRO A 135 6.81 13.55 19.39
N ILE A 136 6.80 14.24 18.24
CA ILE A 136 7.30 15.63 18.10
C ILE A 136 6.56 16.57 19.05
N VAL A 137 5.23 16.53 19.06
CA VAL A 137 4.41 17.45 19.87
C VAL A 137 4.59 17.14 21.35
N SER A 138 4.62 15.86 21.73
CA SER A 138 4.83 15.47 23.12
C SER A 138 6.21 15.89 23.64
N GLU A 139 7.24 15.80 22.81
CA GLU A 139 8.60 16.18 23.19
C GLU A 139 8.70 17.70 23.37
N LEU A 140 8.19 18.47 22.40
CA LEU A 140 8.29 19.93 22.40
C LEU A 140 7.45 20.60 23.50
N PHE A 141 6.26 20.06 23.81
CA PHE A 141 5.28 20.74 24.66
C PHE A 141 5.01 20.05 26.00
N LEU A 142 5.25 18.73 26.10
CA LEU A 142 4.95 17.94 27.29
C LEU A 142 6.22 17.38 27.97
N ASN A 143 7.39 17.59 27.37
CA ASN A 143 8.67 17.01 27.81
C ASN A 143 8.57 15.48 28.02
N ALA A 144 7.84 14.82 27.13
CA ALA A 144 7.59 13.37 27.13
C ALA A 144 7.74 12.82 25.70
N ASN A 145 8.17 11.58 25.54
CA ASN A 145 8.24 10.94 24.21
C ASN A 145 7.08 9.95 24.07
N ILE A 146 5.94 10.43 23.53
CA ILE A 146 4.73 9.64 23.36
C ILE A 146 4.68 9.07 21.94
N THR A 147 5.00 7.79 21.81
CA THR A 147 4.88 7.02 20.58
C THR A 147 3.53 6.29 20.54
N LEU A 148 2.88 6.30 19.37
CA LEU A 148 1.60 5.62 19.18
C LEU A 148 1.83 4.26 18.54
N GLY A 149 1.37 3.21 19.22
CA GLY A 149 1.50 1.82 18.78
C GLY A 149 0.43 1.37 17.80
N THR A 150 0.42 0.06 17.50
CA THR A 150 -0.49 -0.59 16.55
C THR A 150 -1.98 -0.31 16.82
N GLU A 151 -2.38 -0.16 18.08
CA GLU A 151 -3.77 0.12 18.47
C GLU A 151 -4.31 1.42 17.84
N TYR A 152 -3.52 2.49 17.84
CA TYR A 152 -3.90 3.76 17.21
C TYR A 152 -4.16 3.57 15.71
N PHE A 153 -3.24 2.92 15.02
CA PHE A 153 -3.33 2.77 13.57
C PHE A 153 -4.46 1.82 13.16
N GLN A 154 -4.69 0.74 13.92
CA GLN A 154 -5.81 -0.19 13.68
C GLN A 154 -7.16 0.46 13.97
N MET A 155 -7.22 1.46 14.85
CA MET A 155 -8.44 2.23 15.07
C MET A 155 -8.71 3.24 13.93
N VAL A 156 -7.67 3.96 13.48
CA VAL A 156 -7.85 5.14 12.61
C VAL A 156 -7.77 4.82 11.11
N THR A 157 -6.90 3.89 10.69
CA THR A 157 -6.64 3.65 9.27
C THR A 157 -7.68 2.78 8.56
N PRO A 158 -8.26 1.71 9.15
CA PRO A 158 -9.20 0.85 8.43
C PRO A 158 -10.47 1.56 7.93
N PRO A 159 -11.12 2.46 8.70
CA PRO A 159 -12.27 3.23 8.19
C PRO A 159 -11.93 4.08 6.96
N LEU A 160 -10.73 4.67 6.93
CA LEU A 160 -10.28 5.49 5.81
C LEU A 160 -9.93 4.63 4.58
N PHE A 161 -9.28 3.47 4.77
CA PHE A 161 -9.06 2.53 3.67
C PHE A 161 -10.38 1.97 3.13
N ALA A 162 -11.34 1.62 4.00
CA ALA A 162 -12.68 1.22 3.58
C ALA A 162 -13.36 2.30 2.73
N ALA A 163 -13.26 3.57 3.13
CA ALA A 163 -13.75 4.70 2.33
C ALA A 163 -13.06 4.77 0.95
N LEU A 164 -11.75 4.57 0.86
CA LEU A 164 -11.04 4.50 -0.44
C LEU A 164 -11.56 3.37 -1.32
N PHE A 165 -11.72 2.15 -0.78
CA PHE A 165 -12.22 1.01 -1.56
C PHE A 165 -13.66 1.24 -2.04
N ILE A 166 -14.52 1.82 -1.19
CA ILE A 166 -15.88 2.20 -1.58
C ILE A 166 -15.84 3.21 -2.73
N LEU A 167 -15.02 4.26 -2.63
CA LEU A 167 -14.87 5.25 -3.69
C LEU A 167 -14.27 4.64 -4.97
N MET A 168 -13.33 3.70 -4.84
CA MET A 168 -12.74 2.97 -5.95
C MET A 168 -13.77 2.10 -6.69
N GLY A 169 -14.78 1.58 -5.99
CA GLY A 169 -15.92 0.88 -6.61
C GLY A 169 -17.02 1.82 -7.14
N VAL A 170 -17.29 2.94 -6.48
CA VAL A 170 -18.41 3.83 -6.85
C VAL A 170 -18.04 4.85 -7.92
N ALA A 171 -16.85 5.47 -7.85
CA ALA A 171 -16.43 6.54 -8.75
C ALA A 171 -16.32 6.13 -10.23
N PRO A 172 -15.86 4.90 -10.59
CA PRO A 172 -15.86 4.47 -12.00
C PRO A 172 -17.27 4.37 -12.62
N LEU A 173 -18.28 4.07 -11.79
CA LEU A 173 -19.67 3.90 -12.22
C LEU A 173 -20.42 5.23 -12.44
N SER A 174 -19.91 6.32 -11.86
CA SER A 174 -20.48 7.67 -12.06
C SER A 174 -20.07 8.25 -13.41
N ALA A 175 -20.86 9.18 -13.96
CA ALA A 175 -20.52 9.93 -15.18
C ALA A 175 -19.91 11.30 -14.83
N TRP A 176 -19.14 11.86 -15.77
CA TRP A 176 -18.67 13.25 -15.70
C TRP A 176 -19.87 14.21 -15.71
N GLY A 177 -19.89 15.21 -14.82
CA GLY A 177 -21.04 16.08 -14.61
C GLY A 177 -22.13 15.41 -13.76
N ALA A 178 -23.40 15.52 -14.15
CA ALA A 178 -24.51 15.04 -13.34
C ALA A 178 -24.75 13.52 -13.48
N THR A 179 -24.62 12.79 -12.36
CA THR A 179 -25.06 11.40 -12.24
C THR A 179 -26.31 11.31 -11.36
N SER A 180 -27.37 10.65 -11.85
CA SER A 180 -28.55 10.33 -11.02
C SER A 180 -28.33 9.05 -10.22
N LEU A 181 -28.86 9.00 -8.99
CA LEU A 181 -28.82 7.81 -8.13
C LEU A 181 -29.38 6.57 -8.83
N ARG A 182 -30.45 6.73 -9.63
CA ARG A 182 -31.04 5.64 -10.41
C ARG A 182 -30.07 5.06 -11.44
N ARG A 183 -29.27 5.89 -12.11
CA ARG A 183 -28.27 5.43 -13.08
C ARG A 183 -27.12 4.71 -12.38
N LEU A 184 -26.65 5.26 -11.25
CA LEU A 184 -25.60 4.64 -10.44
C LEU A 184 -26.03 3.25 -9.95
N GLY A 185 -27.24 3.12 -9.39
CA GLY A 185 -27.78 1.84 -8.93
C GLY A 185 -27.91 0.79 -10.05
N LYS A 186 -28.35 1.20 -11.24
CA LYS A 186 -28.38 0.29 -12.41
C LYS A 186 -26.99 -0.18 -12.83
N SER A 187 -26.00 0.70 -12.83
CA SER A 187 -24.61 0.34 -13.16
C SER A 187 -23.96 -0.55 -12.09
N ALA A 188 -24.33 -0.36 -10.83
CA ALA A 188 -23.78 -1.11 -9.70
C ALA A 188 -24.42 -2.50 -9.50
N LEU A 189 -25.58 -2.78 -10.13
CA LEU A 189 -26.34 -4.00 -9.90
C LEU A 189 -25.51 -5.27 -10.12
N VAL A 190 -24.85 -5.40 -11.28
CA VAL A 190 -24.06 -6.61 -11.60
C VAL A 190 -22.86 -6.77 -10.65
N PRO A 191 -22.00 -5.76 -10.42
CA PRO A 191 -20.94 -5.86 -9.42
C PRO A 191 -21.46 -6.19 -8.01
N LEU A 192 -22.62 -5.65 -7.61
CA LEU A 192 -23.21 -5.92 -6.31
C LEU A 192 -23.69 -7.37 -6.19
N VAL A 193 -24.33 -7.92 -7.22
CA VAL A 193 -24.74 -9.33 -7.25
C VAL A 193 -23.51 -10.25 -7.18
N LEU A 194 -22.45 -9.95 -7.94
CA LEU A 194 -21.21 -10.72 -7.89
C LEU A 194 -20.53 -10.62 -6.51
N THR A 195 -20.57 -9.45 -5.88
CA THR A 195 -20.08 -9.25 -4.51
C THR A 195 -20.85 -10.12 -3.51
N LEU A 196 -22.19 -10.10 -3.57
CA LEU A 196 -23.03 -10.93 -2.71
C LEU A 196 -22.77 -12.43 -2.94
N ALA A 197 -22.61 -12.86 -4.20
CA ALA A 197 -22.24 -14.23 -4.53
C ALA A 197 -20.87 -14.62 -3.93
N SER A 198 -19.86 -13.75 -4.02
CA SER A 198 -18.56 -13.97 -3.37
C SER A 198 -18.70 -14.12 -1.85
N LEU A 199 -19.49 -13.26 -1.20
CA LEU A 199 -19.72 -13.34 0.24
C LEU A 199 -20.44 -14.63 0.64
N ILE A 200 -21.43 -15.08 -0.13
CA ILE A 200 -22.11 -16.36 0.10
C ILE A 200 -21.10 -17.51 0.02
N VAL A 201 -20.25 -17.53 -1.01
CA VAL A 201 -19.20 -18.54 -1.15
C VAL A 201 -18.27 -18.53 0.07
N PHE A 202 -17.87 -17.35 0.54
CA PHE A 202 -17.01 -17.25 1.71
C PHE A 202 -17.66 -17.78 2.99
N VAL A 203 -18.95 -17.48 3.21
CA VAL A 203 -19.71 -18.03 4.35
C VAL A 203 -19.81 -19.55 4.25
N LEU A 204 -20.05 -20.09 3.06
CA LEU A 204 -20.10 -21.54 2.81
C LEU A 204 -18.72 -22.21 3.02
N MET A 205 -17.63 -21.48 2.79
CA MET A 205 -16.26 -21.92 3.10
C MET A 205 -15.89 -21.79 4.59
N GLY A 206 -16.83 -21.37 5.44
CA GLY A 206 -16.66 -21.32 6.89
C GLY A 206 -16.27 -19.95 7.46
N MET A 207 -16.22 -18.88 6.66
CA MET A 207 -15.98 -17.53 7.19
C MET A 207 -17.23 -17.01 7.92
N THR A 208 -17.13 -16.86 9.23
CA THR A 208 -18.23 -16.39 10.11
C THR A 208 -18.02 -15.00 10.70
N MET A 209 -16.80 -14.45 10.61
CA MET A 209 -16.46 -13.15 11.21
C MET A 209 -17.14 -11.99 10.44
N PRO A 210 -18.04 -11.21 11.06
CA PRO A 210 -18.78 -10.16 10.36
C PRO A 210 -17.89 -9.04 9.81
N VAL A 211 -16.86 -8.64 10.56
CA VAL A 211 -15.91 -7.61 10.15
C VAL A 211 -15.12 -8.05 8.92
N ALA A 212 -14.72 -9.33 8.85
CA ALA A 212 -14.05 -9.88 7.69
C ALA A 212 -14.96 -9.91 6.46
N LEU A 213 -16.22 -10.35 6.62
CA LEU A 213 -17.21 -10.34 5.54
C LEU A 213 -17.46 -8.92 5.00
N LEU A 214 -17.58 -7.93 5.88
CA LEU A 214 -17.72 -6.53 5.48
C LEU A 214 -16.47 -6.03 4.73
N GLY A 215 -15.28 -6.27 5.29
CA GLY A 215 -14.01 -5.87 4.69
C GLY A 215 -13.81 -6.47 3.30
N TYR A 216 -13.98 -7.79 3.19
CA TYR A 216 -13.89 -8.47 1.90
C TYR A 216 -14.98 -8.00 0.94
N GLY A 217 -16.22 -7.79 1.40
CA GLY A 217 -17.31 -7.27 0.57
C GLY A 217 -16.97 -5.93 -0.08
N ILE A 218 -16.41 -5.00 0.70
CA ILE A 218 -15.97 -3.69 0.21
C ILE A 218 -14.84 -3.84 -0.82
N VAL A 219 -13.84 -4.68 -0.53
CA VAL A 219 -12.68 -4.89 -1.39
C VAL A 219 -13.07 -5.58 -2.71
N VAL A 220 -13.80 -6.70 -2.66
CA VAL A 220 -14.21 -7.43 -3.87
C VAL A 220 -15.22 -6.67 -4.70
N PHE A 221 -16.05 -5.79 -4.10
CA PHE A 221 -16.90 -4.89 -4.86
C PHE A 221 -16.10 -3.99 -5.79
N ALA A 222 -15.02 -3.37 -5.30
CA ALA A 222 -14.14 -2.55 -6.13
C ALA A 222 -13.49 -3.36 -7.26
N GLY A 223 -13.06 -4.60 -6.98
CA GLY A 223 -12.54 -5.53 -7.98
C GLY A 223 -13.58 -5.89 -9.05
N TRP A 224 -14.80 -6.25 -8.62
CA TRP A 224 -15.89 -6.58 -9.53
C TRP A 224 -16.29 -5.41 -10.42
N VAL A 225 -16.23 -4.17 -9.91
CA VAL A 225 -16.45 -2.97 -10.73
C VAL A 225 -15.37 -2.83 -11.80
N ALA A 226 -14.08 -2.97 -11.44
CA ALA A 226 -12.98 -2.88 -12.39
C ALA A 226 -13.06 -3.97 -13.47
N LEU A 227 -13.36 -5.20 -13.08
CA LEU A 227 -13.56 -6.32 -13.99
C LEU A 227 -14.79 -6.12 -14.90
N TYR A 228 -15.92 -5.71 -14.33
CA TYR A 228 -17.17 -5.53 -15.07
C TYR A 228 -17.09 -4.39 -16.09
N GLU A 229 -16.49 -3.25 -15.73
CA GLU A 229 -16.30 -2.14 -16.67
C GLU A 229 -15.35 -2.51 -17.82
N THR A 230 -14.32 -3.31 -17.53
CA THR A 230 -13.42 -3.86 -18.56
C THR A 230 -14.13 -4.87 -19.46
N TYR A 231 -14.90 -5.79 -18.86
CA TYR A 231 -15.68 -6.80 -19.58
C TYR A 231 -16.72 -6.20 -20.51
N ARG A 232 -17.50 -5.21 -20.05
CA ARG A 232 -18.50 -4.52 -20.88
C ARG A 232 -17.87 -3.85 -22.09
N ALA A 233 -16.73 -3.19 -21.89
CA ALA A 233 -16.01 -2.55 -22.99
C ALA A 233 -15.47 -3.57 -23.98
N LEU A 234 -14.98 -4.71 -23.49
CA LEU A 234 -14.48 -5.81 -24.30
C LEU A 234 -15.60 -6.40 -25.17
N MET A 235 -16.74 -6.75 -24.56
CA MET A 235 -17.88 -7.34 -25.27
C MET A 235 -18.50 -6.38 -26.29
N ALA A 236 -18.50 -5.07 -26.01
CA ALA A 236 -18.92 -4.08 -26.99
C ALA A 236 -18.05 -4.11 -28.25
N ARG A 237 -16.73 -4.32 -28.12
CA ARG A 237 -15.83 -4.44 -29.28
C ARG A 237 -16.01 -5.75 -30.03
N VAL A 238 -16.07 -6.87 -29.31
CA VAL A 238 -16.29 -8.20 -29.92
C VAL A 238 -17.58 -8.20 -30.74
N GLY A 239 -18.68 -7.70 -30.17
CA GLY A 239 -19.99 -7.69 -30.84
C GLY A 239 -20.12 -6.68 -31.98
N GLN A 240 -19.55 -5.48 -31.86
CA GLN A 240 -19.71 -4.42 -32.86
C GLN A 240 -18.63 -4.45 -33.96
N GLN A 241 -17.44 -4.99 -33.67
CA GLN A 241 -16.27 -4.90 -34.55
C GLN A 241 -15.77 -6.28 -35.02
N GLY A 242 -16.36 -7.37 -34.52
CA GLY A 242 -15.98 -8.74 -34.91
C GLY A 242 -14.57 -9.14 -34.49
N GLU A 243 -13.96 -8.39 -33.56
CA GLU A 243 -12.61 -8.67 -33.05
C GLU A 243 -12.62 -9.92 -32.15
N ASN A 244 -11.55 -10.73 -32.21
CA ASN A 244 -11.32 -11.77 -31.20
C ASN A 244 -11.12 -11.13 -29.81
N PRO A 245 -11.57 -11.75 -28.70
CA PRO A 245 -11.38 -11.24 -27.34
C PRO A 245 -9.96 -10.77 -26.98
N ILE A 246 -8.90 -11.47 -27.41
CA ILE A 246 -7.52 -11.06 -27.13
C ILE A 246 -7.18 -9.77 -27.87
N GLN A 247 -7.52 -9.70 -29.16
CA GLN A 247 -7.30 -8.50 -29.97
C GLN A 247 -8.09 -7.31 -29.42
N ALA A 248 -9.35 -7.53 -29.05
CA ALA A 248 -10.20 -6.51 -28.45
C ALA A 248 -9.62 -5.99 -27.13
N PHE A 249 -9.09 -6.87 -26.28
CA PHE A 249 -8.46 -6.48 -25.02
C PHE A 249 -7.19 -5.64 -25.24
N LEU A 250 -6.31 -6.08 -26.14
CA LEU A 250 -5.10 -5.33 -26.49
C LEU A 250 -5.45 -3.97 -27.11
N ALA A 251 -6.49 -3.91 -27.95
CA ALA A 251 -6.97 -2.67 -28.54
C ALA A 251 -7.54 -1.70 -27.50
N LEU A 252 -8.20 -2.19 -26.43
CA LEU A 252 -8.64 -1.34 -25.32
C LEU A 252 -7.46 -0.69 -24.60
N LEU A 253 -6.42 -1.47 -24.28
CA LEU A 253 -5.21 -0.98 -23.63
C LEU A 253 -4.47 0.03 -24.51
N GLN A 254 -4.35 -0.21 -25.81
CA GLN A 254 -3.66 0.71 -26.71
C GLN A 254 -4.42 2.02 -26.94
N ARG A 255 -5.76 1.97 -27.02
CA ARG A 255 -6.57 3.15 -27.38
C ARG A 255 -6.90 4.03 -26.17
N ASN A 256 -6.98 3.46 -24.97
CA ASN A 256 -7.24 4.22 -23.75
C ASN A 256 -6.40 3.68 -22.59
N PRO A 257 -5.05 3.78 -22.70
CA PRO A 257 -4.11 3.18 -21.77
C PRO A 257 -4.37 3.61 -20.34
N ARG A 258 -4.52 4.92 -20.10
CA ARG A 258 -4.78 5.47 -18.76
C ARG A 258 -6.06 4.90 -18.12
N ARG A 259 -7.13 4.64 -18.89
CA ARG A 259 -8.39 4.12 -18.32
C ARG A 259 -8.26 2.64 -17.95
N TYR A 260 -7.84 1.79 -18.88
CA TYR A 260 -7.82 0.35 -18.66
C TYR A 260 -6.59 -0.11 -17.88
N GLY A 261 -5.46 0.57 -18.02
CA GLY A 261 -4.32 0.43 -17.10
C GLY A 261 -4.70 0.86 -15.68
N GLY A 262 -5.49 1.93 -15.52
CA GLY A 262 -6.08 2.31 -14.23
C GLY A 262 -6.97 1.22 -13.62
N TYR A 263 -7.84 0.57 -14.40
CA TYR A 263 -8.63 -0.57 -13.91
C TYR A 263 -7.77 -1.77 -13.53
N LEU A 264 -6.67 -2.03 -14.26
CA LEU A 264 -5.72 -3.08 -13.89
C LEU A 264 -4.98 -2.74 -12.58
N ILE A 265 -4.60 -1.48 -12.36
CA ILE A 265 -4.06 -1.00 -11.09
C ILE A 265 -5.06 -1.22 -9.95
N HIS A 266 -6.33 -0.83 -10.13
CA HIS A 266 -7.36 -1.04 -9.12
C HIS A 266 -7.59 -2.52 -8.80
N LEU A 267 -7.49 -3.40 -9.80
CA LEU A 267 -7.54 -4.84 -9.58
C LEU A 267 -6.34 -5.32 -8.75
N GLY A 268 -5.13 -4.83 -9.05
CA GLY A 268 -3.93 -5.09 -8.24
C GLY A 268 -4.11 -4.66 -6.78
N VAL A 269 -4.59 -3.44 -6.55
CA VAL A 269 -4.91 -2.92 -5.21
C VAL A 269 -6.00 -3.76 -4.52
N THR A 270 -6.98 -4.27 -5.26
CA THR A 270 -8.00 -5.18 -4.72
C THR A 270 -7.39 -6.50 -4.25
N VAL A 271 -6.50 -7.09 -5.03
CA VAL A 271 -5.78 -8.33 -4.65
C VAL A 271 -4.90 -8.08 -3.43
N ILE A 272 -4.20 -6.94 -3.36
CA ILE A 272 -3.47 -6.51 -2.16
C ILE A 272 -4.41 -6.42 -0.96
N GLY A 273 -5.57 -5.78 -1.11
CA GLY A 273 -6.57 -5.64 -0.04
C GLY A 273 -7.06 -6.98 0.50
N ILE A 274 -7.25 -7.98 -0.38
CA ILE A 274 -7.62 -9.35 0.03
C ILE A 274 -6.49 -9.98 0.86
N GLY A 275 -5.24 -9.83 0.42
CA GLY A 275 -4.06 -10.31 1.15
C GLY A 275 -3.91 -9.66 2.52
N VAL A 276 -4.03 -8.33 2.59
CA VAL A 276 -3.95 -7.56 3.84
C VAL A 276 -5.04 -7.95 4.82
N LEU A 277 -6.30 -8.10 4.36
CA LEU A 277 -7.38 -8.56 5.23
C LEU A 277 -7.11 -9.98 5.75
N GLY A 278 -6.64 -10.86 4.88
CA GLY A 278 -6.25 -12.23 5.23
C GLY A 278 -5.19 -12.25 6.32
N SER A 279 -4.05 -11.61 6.05
CA SER A 279 -2.89 -11.61 6.93
C SER A 279 -3.08 -10.81 8.21
N THR A 280 -4.13 -9.97 8.31
CA THR A 280 -4.40 -9.16 9.51
C THR A 280 -5.48 -9.79 10.39
N LEU A 281 -6.58 -10.25 9.79
CA LEU A 281 -7.74 -10.74 10.56
C LEU A 281 -7.63 -12.22 10.94
N PHE A 282 -6.81 -12.99 10.22
CA PHE A 282 -6.68 -14.44 10.40
C PHE A 282 -5.24 -14.87 10.71
N GLN A 283 -4.36 -13.92 11.05
CA GLN A 283 -3.04 -14.23 11.60
C GLN A 283 -3.20 -14.99 12.92
N GLN A 284 -2.43 -16.06 13.06
CA GLN A 284 -2.27 -16.77 14.33
C GLN A 284 -0.84 -16.60 14.81
N GLU A 285 -0.65 -16.33 16.10
CA GLU A 285 0.67 -16.23 16.72
C GLU A 285 0.72 -17.05 18.01
N THR A 286 1.92 -17.54 18.33
CA THR A 286 2.23 -18.12 19.64
C THR A 286 3.69 -17.84 19.99
N GLN A 287 4.00 -17.85 21.28
CA GLN A 287 5.34 -17.65 21.78
C GLN A 287 5.61 -18.65 22.91
N GLN A 288 6.66 -19.46 22.78
CA GLN A 288 7.04 -20.44 23.79
C GLN A 288 8.56 -20.60 23.86
N THR A 289 9.04 -20.97 25.04
CA THR A 289 10.41 -21.42 25.28
C THR A 289 10.46 -22.93 25.07
N LEU A 290 11.38 -23.37 24.21
CA LEU A 290 11.57 -24.77 23.85
C LEU A 290 13.00 -25.19 24.19
N ARG A 291 13.15 -26.42 24.69
CA ARG A 291 14.44 -27.13 24.73
C ARG A 291 14.67 -27.89 23.43
N VAL A 292 15.92 -28.21 23.13
CA VAL A 292 16.26 -29.01 21.95
C VAL A 292 15.49 -30.33 21.95
N GLY A 293 14.82 -30.64 20.84
CA GLY A 293 13.94 -31.79 20.66
C GLY A 293 12.47 -31.50 20.99
N GLU A 294 12.15 -30.44 21.72
CA GLU A 294 10.77 -30.03 21.99
C GLU A 294 10.16 -29.31 20.78
N SER A 295 8.82 -29.25 20.77
CA SER A 295 8.06 -28.64 19.69
C SER A 295 6.87 -27.86 20.20
N MET A 296 6.44 -26.89 19.40
CA MET A 296 5.20 -26.14 19.61
C MET A 296 4.23 -26.35 18.46
N GLU A 297 2.93 -26.23 18.74
CA GLU A 297 1.88 -26.34 17.73
C GLU A 297 1.23 -24.98 17.45
N ILE A 298 0.99 -24.69 16.17
CA ILE A 298 0.27 -23.49 15.72
C ILE A 298 -0.42 -23.72 14.38
N ALA A 299 -1.71 -23.44 14.28
CA ALA A 299 -2.48 -23.49 13.03
C ALA A 299 -2.29 -24.79 12.20
N GLY A 300 -2.19 -25.94 12.88
CA GLY A 300 -1.95 -27.25 12.25
C GLY A 300 -0.51 -27.50 11.80
N TYR A 301 0.43 -26.63 12.17
CA TYR A 301 1.87 -26.85 12.04
C TYR A 301 2.47 -27.27 13.39
N VAL A 302 3.49 -28.12 13.33
CA VAL A 302 4.38 -28.42 14.46
C VAL A 302 5.74 -27.78 14.14
N VAL A 303 6.26 -26.95 15.03
CA VAL A 303 7.59 -26.35 14.90
C VAL A 303 8.48 -26.95 15.97
N ARG A 304 9.44 -27.78 15.56
CA ARG A 304 10.39 -28.46 16.44
C ARG A 304 11.68 -27.67 16.52
N TYR A 305 12.25 -27.54 17.71
CA TYR A 305 13.56 -26.93 17.92
C TYR A 305 14.66 -27.98 17.86
N ASP A 306 15.55 -27.86 16.87
CA ASP A 306 16.55 -28.90 16.58
C ASP A 306 17.95 -28.57 17.11
N GLY A 307 18.24 -27.31 17.45
CA GLY A 307 19.52 -26.92 18.03
C GLY A 307 19.89 -25.46 17.77
N PHE A 308 20.97 -25.01 18.41
CA PHE A 308 21.43 -23.64 18.31
C PHE A 308 22.94 -23.54 18.07
N ALA A 309 23.31 -22.50 17.32
CA ALA A 309 24.68 -22.19 16.95
C ALA A 309 24.92 -20.72 17.30
N GLY A 310 25.38 -20.49 18.52
CA GLY A 310 25.70 -19.16 19.04
C GLY A 310 27.07 -18.66 18.60
N GLY A 311 27.25 -17.34 18.61
CA GLY A 311 28.54 -16.68 18.42
C GLY A 311 29.22 -16.91 17.07
N GLN A 312 28.47 -17.26 16.02
CA GLN A 312 29.03 -17.49 14.69
C GLN A 312 29.50 -16.17 14.08
N ILE A 313 30.72 -16.09 13.59
CA ILE A 313 31.27 -14.87 12.99
C ILE A 313 31.15 -14.96 11.47
N ALA A 314 30.47 -14.01 10.84
CA ALA A 314 30.43 -13.92 9.38
C ALA A 314 31.63 -13.15 8.81
N ASP A 315 31.84 -13.23 7.50
CA ASP A 315 32.97 -12.58 6.81
C ASP A 315 32.98 -11.05 6.95
N ASP A 316 31.82 -10.42 7.17
CA ASP A 316 31.67 -8.98 7.43
C ASP A 316 31.90 -8.58 8.90
N GLY A 317 32.28 -9.53 9.75
CA GLY A 317 32.60 -9.32 11.16
C GLY A 317 31.38 -9.29 12.10
N ARG A 318 30.16 -9.54 11.60
CA ARG A 318 28.98 -9.65 12.47
C ARG A 318 28.99 -10.98 13.22
N VAL A 319 28.50 -10.95 14.45
CA VAL A 319 28.29 -12.12 15.31
C VAL A 319 26.84 -12.56 15.18
N MET A 320 26.58 -13.84 14.96
CA MET A 320 25.26 -14.39 14.69
C MET A 320 24.93 -15.51 15.68
N ASP A 321 23.76 -15.40 16.28
CA ASP A 321 23.14 -16.44 17.11
C ASP A 321 22.01 -17.07 16.31
N ILE A 322 22.19 -18.33 15.91
CA ILE A 322 21.31 -19.00 14.92
C ILE A 322 20.62 -20.19 15.57
N ALA A 323 19.30 -20.16 15.63
CA ALA A 323 18.52 -21.35 15.99
C ALA A 323 18.15 -22.15 14.74
N THR A 324 17.99 -23.46 14.89
CA THR A 324 17.53 -24.37 13.84
C THR A 324 16.18 -24.93 14.25
N LEU A 325 15.17 -24.68 13.41
CA LEU A 325 13.80 -25.15 13.61
C LEU A 325 13.38 -26.00 12.42
N THR A 326 12.67 -27.09 12.65
CA THR A 326 12.01 -27.85 11.57
C THR A 326 10.51 -27.67 11.66
N VAL A 327 9.91 -27.26 10.54
CA VAL A 327 8.45 -27.12 10.41
C VAL A 327 7.89 -28.41 9.84
N LEU A 328 6.93 -29.01 10.55
CA LEU A 328 6.21 -30.21 10.16
C LEU A 328 4.71 -29.94 10.01
N ARG A 329 4.06 -30.72 9.16
CA ARG A 329 2.59 -30.82 9.08
C ARG A 329 2.23 -32.28 8.79
N ASP A 330 1.25 -32.81 9.50
CA ASP A 330 0.80 -34.21 9.38
C ASP A 330 1.95 -35.24 9.48
N GLY A 331 2.93 -34.95 10.34
CA GLY A 331 4.12 -35.79 10.55
C GLY A 331 5.19 -35.72 9.45
N GLN A 332 4.98 -34.93 8.38
CA GLN A 332 5.96 -34.73 7.33
C GLN A 332 6.79 -33.46 7.58
N GLU A 333 8.10 -33.56 7.46
CA GLU A 333 9.00 -32.40 7.50
C GLU A 333 8.85 -31.59 6.21
N LEU A 334 8.46 -30.32 6.34
CA LEU A 334 8.22 -29.44 5.22
C LEU A 334 9.45 -28.61 4.87
N GLN A 335 10.10 -28.02 5.88
CA GLN A 335 11.25 -27.14 5.71
C GLN A 335 11.97 -26.90 7.04
N THR A 336 13.30 -26.80 7.00
CA THR A 336 14.12 -26.28 8.11
C THR A 336 14.24 -24.76 7.99
N LEU A 337 13.92 -24.05 9.07
CA LEU A 337 14.01 -22.61 9.22
C LEU A 337 15.15 -22.25 10.17
N ARG A 338 15.88 -21.18 9.86
CA ARG A 338 17.06 -20.73 10.63
C ARG A 338 16.91 -19.28 11.08
N PRO A 339 15.98 -18.96 11.99
CA PRO A 339 15.88 -17.62 12.53
C PRO A 339 17.15 -17.28 13.31
N ARG A 340 17.58 -16.03 13.25
CA ARG A 340 18.83 -15.61 13.90
C ARG A 340 18.80 -14.19 14.43
N ARG A 341 19.71 -13.91 15.35
CA ARG A 341 20.01 -12.56 15.81
C ARG A 341 21.42 -12.20 15.40
N ASP A 342 21.55 -11.13 14.63
CA ASP A 342 22.81 -10.58 14.16
C ASP A 342 23.23 -9.45 15.12
N PHE A 343 24.50 -9.40 15.50
CA PHE A 343 25.12 -8.36 16.31
C PHE A 343 26.33 -7.78 15.55
N PHE A 344 26.44 -6.46 15.55
CA PHE A 344 27.46 -5.70 14.82
C PHE A 344 28.36 -4.95 15.81
N PRO A 345 29.46 -5.55 16.28
CA PRO A 345 30.28 -4.99 17.35
C PRO A 345 30.85 -3.60 17.06
N ASN A 346 31.05 -3.27 15.78
CA ASN A 346 31.71 -2.04 15.33
C ASN A 346 30.73 -0.90 14.99
N VAL A 347 29.44 -1.04 15.29
CA VAL A 347 28.40 -0.03 15.00
C VAL A 347 27.90 0.59 16.30
N GLU A 348 27.90 1.92 16.40
CA GLU A 348 27.33 2.65 17.53
C GLU A 348 25.79 2.79 17.39
N GLY A 349 25.06 2.68 18.51
CA GLY A 349 23.60 2.76 18.56
C GLY A 349 22.91 1.40 18.47
N MET A 350 21.87 1.28 17.63
CA MET A 350 21.22 -0.01 17.36
C MET A 350 22.18 -0.93 16.60
N ASN A 351 22.81 -1.85 17.32
CA ASN A 351 23.84 -2.76 16.82
C ASN A 351 23.41 -4.22 16.82
N SER A 352 22.13 -4.51 17.07
CA SER A 352 21.56 -5.85 16.96
C SER A 352 20.33 -5.84 16.07
N MET A 353 20.19 -6.87 15.24
CA MET A 353 19.06 -7.06 14.33
C MET A 353 18.53 -8.48 14.45
N THR A 354 17.21 -8.62 14.44
CA THR A 354 16.56 -9.94 14.42
C THR A 354 16.18 -10.29 12.98
N ILE A 355 16.71 -11.41 12.49
CA ILE A 355 16.41 -11.94 11.16
C ILE A 355 15.43 -13.10 11.31
N ALA A 356 14.18 -12.84 10.97
CA ALA A 356 13.16 -13.88 10.92
C ALA A 356 13.47 -14.89 9.80
N ALA A 357 13.16 -16.16 10.03
CA ALA A 357 13.12 -17.16 8.98
C ALA A 357 11.66 -17.45 8.60
N SER A 358 11.41 -17.76 7.33
CA SER A 358 10.07 -18.03 6.86
C SER A 358 9.98 -19.17 5.85
N ARG A 359 8.83 -19.84 5.87
CA ARG A 359 8.35 -20.71 4.81
C ARG A 359 7.11 -20.05 4.20
N SER A 360 7.19 -19.64 2.94
CA SER A 360 6.08 -18.97 2.25
C SER A 360 5.44 -19.89 1.21
N THR A 361 4.11 -19.92 1.18
CA THR A 361 3.33 -20.67 0.18
C THR A 361 2.17 -19.81 -0.34
N LEU A 362 1.48 -20.26 -1.39
CA LEU A 362 0.31 -19.53 -1.87
C LEU A 362 -0.82 -19.44 -0.83
N GLN A 363 -0.88 -20.39 0.12
CA GLN A 363 -1.92 -20.45 1.13
C GLN A 363 -1.55 -19.63 2.37
N ASP A 364 -0.39 -19.92 2.94
CA ASP A 364 0.08 -19.34 4.19
C ASP A 364 1.61 -19.21 4.25
N ASP A 365 2.05 -18.33 5.14
CA ASP A 365 3.46 -18.10 5.44
C ASP A 365 3.70 -18.37 6.93
N VAL A 366 4.64 -19.27 7.23
CA VAL A 366 5.09 -19.56 8.60
C VAL A 366 6.35 -18.75 8.86
N TYR A 367 6.28 -17.79 9.79
CA TYR A 367 7.42 -17.00 10.22
C TYR A 367 7.87 -17.40 11.62
N THR A 368 9.17 -17.54 11.82
CA THR A 368 9.77 -17.86 13.10
C THR A 368 10.77 -16.78 13.48
N ILE A 369 10.71 -16.36 14.74
CA ILE A 369 11.59 -15.34 15.31
C ILE A 369 12.25 -15.91 16.56
N LEU A 370 13.57 -15.80 16.64
CA LEU A 370 14.33 -16.05 17.86
C LEU A 370 14.21 -14.82 18.77
N VAL A 371 13.52 -14.96 19.89
CA VAL A 371 13.24 -13.86 20.83
C VAL A 371 14.35 -13.76 21.88
N ASP A 372 14.66 -14.89 22.50
CA ASP A 372 15.61 -14.99 23.59
C ASP A 372 16.20 -16.41 23.66
N TRP A 373 17.35 -16.58 24.31
CA TRP A 373 17.96 -17.90 24.50
C TRP A 373 18.85 -17.95 25.74
N GLU A 374 18.85 -19.12 26.37
CA GLU A 374 19.81 -19.49 27.41
C GLU A 374 20.62 -20.68 26.88
N SER A 375 21.91 -20.44 26.66
CA SER A 375 22.86 -21.50 26.31
C SER A 375 23.77 -21.73 27.52
N THR A 376 23.38 -22.70 28.34
CA THR A 376 24.21 -23.18 29.45
C THR A 376 24.82 -24.53 29.06
N PRO A 377 25.92 -24.96 29.70
CA PRO A 377 26.51 -26.28 29.43
C PRO A 377 25.57 -27.48 29.63
N THR A 378 24.45 -27.27 30.34
CA THR A 378 23.50 -28.33 30.75
C THR A 378 22.12 -28.20 30.11
N GLU A 379 21.70 -27.00 29.68
CA GLU A 379 20.42 -26.76 29.01
C GLU A 379 20.59 -25.74 27.89
N GLU A 380 20.11 -26.12 26.71
CA GLU A 380 20.00 -25.24 25.55
C GLU A 380 18.50 -24.99 25.30
N ALA A 381 18.03 -23.85 25.79
CA ALA A 381 16.64 -23.44 25.69
C ALA A 381 16.55 -22.12 24.93
N ALA A 382 15.55 -22.00 24.05
CA ALA A 382 15.33 -20.79 23.27
C ALA A 382 13.84 -20.45 23.19
N THR A 383 13.55 -19.16 23.28
CA THR A 383 12.19 -18.62 23.15
C THR A 383 11.95 -18.23 21.70
N PHE A 384 10.90 -18.80 21.12
CA PHE A 384 10.49 -18.55 19.76
C PHE A 384 9.14 -17.87 19.73
N LYS A 385 9.02 -16.86 18.87
CA LYS A 385 7.72 -16.33 18.44
C LYS A 385 7.44 -16.80 17.03
N VAL A 386 6.30 -17.44 16.83
CA VAL A 386 5.91 -18.03 15.55
C VAL A 386 4.59 -17.43 15.09
N TYR A 387 4.54 -17.05 13.81
CA TYR A 387 3.35 -16.53 13.15
C TYR A 387 2.96 -17.43 11.99
N VAL A 388 1.65 -17.61 11.80
CA VAL A 388 1.08 -18.19 10.58
C VAL A 388 0.19 -17.13 9.93
N ASN A 389 0.65 -16.62 8.80
CA ASN A 389 0.04 -15.51 8.09
C ASN A 389 -0.61 -16.02 6.80
N PRO A 390 -1.95 -16.06 6.71
CA PRO A 390 -2.60 -16.47 5.47
C PRO A 390 -2.55 -15.36 4.43
N LEU A 391 -2.48 -15.75 3.15
CA LEU A 391 -2.67 -14.87 1.98
C LEU A 391 -1.66 -13.72 1.79
N VAL A 392 -0.52 -13.70 2.51
CA VAL A 392 0.55 -12.69 2.32
C VAL A 392 1.01 -12.63 0.86
N ASN A 393 1.10 -13.79 0.20
CA ASN A 393 1.48 -13.87 -1.21
C ASN A 393 0.55 -13.10 -2.17
N LEU A 394 -0.71 -12.85 -1.80
CA LEU A 394 -1.59 -12.00 -2.61
C LEU A 394 -1.15 -10.54 -2.63
N ILE A 395 -0.45 -10.06 -1.60
CA ILE A 395 0.15 -8.71 -1.60
C ILE A 395 1.19 -8.60 -2.73
N TRP A 396 2.02 -9.62 -2.89
CA TRP A 396 3.00 -9.69 -3.99
C TRP A 396 2.35 -9.80 -5.36
N TRP A 397 1.39 -10.72 -5.52
CA TRP A 397 0.67 -10.88 -6.80
C TRP A 397 -0.09 -9.62 -7.19
N GLY A 398 -0.78 -9.00 -6.24
CA GLY A 398 -1.44 -7.72 -6.46
C GLY A 398 -0.47 -6.60 -6.83
N SER A 399 0.75 -6.61 -6.27
CA SER A 399 1.81 -5.67 -6.66
C SER A 399 2.30 -5.88 -8.09
N PHE A 400 2.47 -7.13 -8.54
CA PHE A 400 2.80 -7.41 -9.94
C PHE A 400 1.70 -6.95 -10.91
N ILE A 401 0.43 -7.16 -10.56
CA ILE A 401 -0.71 -6.67 -11.34
C ILE A 401 -0.70 -5.14 -11.39
N LEU A 402 -0.43 -4.48 -10.25
CA LEU A 402 -0.30 -3.03 -10.17
C LEU A 402 0.81 -2.51 -11.08
N ILE A 403 2.00 -3.14 -11.06
CA ILE A 403 3.12 -2.77 -11.94
C ILE A 403 2.72 -2.93 -13.41
N ALA A 404 2.10 -4.05 -13.79
CA ALA A 404 1.62 -4.27 -15.15
C ALA A 404 0.58 -3.22 -15.57
N GLY A 405 -0.33 -2.86 -14.66
CA GLY A 405 -1.30 -1.79 -14.87
C GLY A 405 -0.67 -0.42 -15.06
N THR A 406 0.37 -0.10 -14.29
CA THR A 406 1.16 1.13 -14.45
C THR A 406 1.84 1.19 -15.81
N LEU A 407 2.51 0.11 -16.22
CA LEU A 407 3.13 0.02 -17.55
C LEU A 407 2.11 0.18 -18.67
N ALA A 408 0.93 -0.43 -18.53
CA ALA A 408 -0.16 -0.27 -19.49
C ALA A 408 -0.73 1.16 -19.50
N ALA A 409 -0.81 1.84 -18.34
CA ALA A 409 -1.34 3.19 -18.23
C ALA A 409 -0.40 4.25 -18.81
N THR A 410 0.91 4.02 -18.75
CA THR A 410 1.95 4.92 -19.28
C THR A 410 2.31 4.63 -20.74
N TRP A 411 1.88 3.50 -21.29
CA TRP A 411 2.10 3.15 -22.69
C TRP A 411 1.41 4.16 -23.61
N SER A 412 2.18 5.08 -24.20
CA SER A 412 1.68 6.10 -25.11
C SER A 412 1.38 5.52 -26.49
N GLY A 413 0.14 5.11 -26.70
CA GLY A 413 -0.42 4.85 -28.04
C GLY A 413 -0.86 6.11 -28.79
N ASP A 414 -0.44 7.31 -28.36
CA ASP A 414 -0.85 8.57 -28.97
C ASP A 414 -0.22 8.75 -30.35
N THR A 415 -0.84 8.13 -31.37
CA THR A 415 -0.89 8.78 -32.68
C THR A 415 -1.72 10.04 -32.50
N LEU A 416 -1.08 11.21 -32.62
CA LEU A 416 -1.74 12.52 -32.63
C LEU A 416 -3.11 12.47 -33.35
N PRO A 417 -4.18 13.06 -32.79
CA PRO A 417 -5.47 13.15 -33.46
C PRO A 417 -5.31 13.59 -34.93
N ALA A 418 -6.05 12.99 -35.86
CA ALA A 418 -5.94 13.34 -37.29
C ALA A 418 -6.15 14.84 -37.56
N ARG A 419 -6.89 15.54 -36.68
CA ARG A 419 -7.08 17.00 -36.71
C ARG A 419 -5.78 17.79 -36.45
N SER A 420 -4.93 17.33 -35.54
CA SER A 420 -3.60 17.92 -35.27
C SER A 420 -2.58 17.65 -36.39
N ARG A 421 -2.67 16.50 -37.10
CA ARG A 421 -1.83 16.27 -38.30
C ARG A 421 -2.13 17.28 -39.42
N LYS A 422 -3.40 17.63 -39.63
CA LYS A 422 -3.77 18.67 -40.62
C LYS A 422 -3.23 20.05 -40.26
N SER A 423 -3.27 20.45 -38.98
CA SER A 423 -2.71 21.73 -38.53
C SER A 423 -1.19 21.81 -38.71
N LEU A 424 -0.47 20.72 -38.46
CA LEU A 424 0.99 20.66 -38.64
C LEU A 424 1.40 20.58 -40.12
N MET A 425 0.60 19.94 -40.98
CA MET A 425 0.86 19.93 -42.43
C MET A 425 0.57 21.28 -43.09
N VAL A 426 -0.47 22.00 -42.64
CA VAL A 426 -0.79 23.34 -43.19
C VAL A 426 0.24 24.39 -42.76
N GLY A 427 0.82 24.28 -41.56
CA GLY A 427 1.90 25.16 -41.10
C GLY A 427 3.28 24.89 -41.70
N ALA A 428 3.48 23.73 -42.33
CA ALA A 428 4.74 23.37 -43.00
C ALA A 428 4.75 23.72 -44.50
N THR A 429 3.61 24.14 -45.06
CA THR A 429 3.44 24.56 -46.46
C THR A 429 3.08 26.04 -46.61
N ALA A 430 3.29 26.85 -45.56
CA ALA A 430 3.08 28.30 -45.57
C ALA A 430 4.42 29.04 -45.49
#